data_AF-A0A936T5U6-F1
#
_entry.id   AF-A0A936T5U6-F1
#
_cell.length_a   1.000
_cell.length_b   1.000
_cell.length_c   1.000
_cell.angle_alpha   90.00
_cell.angle_beta   90.00
_cell.angle_gamma   90.00
#
_symmetry.space_group_name_H-M   'P 1'
#
loop_
_entity.id
_entity.type
_entity.pdbx_description
1 polymer ?
#
loop_
_entity_poly.entity_id
_entity_poly.type
_entity_poly.pdbx_seq_one_letter_code
_entity_poly.pdbx_strand_id
1 'polypeptide(L)'
;MGAARLSHRGHAGNVRRGALCDGSTAILANLSPPAPAFLLELPAELLPVEHPAGADFIARVLVFRHEHRDHPAGAWAYVAPTKRALTLWRFGVDAAGLLPAALAESIANEAASFPMEITDIDARTATMLGRLIVNTCLAMTNSDVVKVRGNVFHVGRRTEADLRQAVSAYCRGDSRSPATGTWVSSHWKTQPYGPGNALRKWIFIEPYWRGSRRFWSS
;
A
#
# COMPACT_ATOMS: atom_id res chain seq x y z
N MET A 1 33.34 51.51 -1.20
CA MET A 1 33.34 50.02 -1.21
C MET A 1 32.38 49.54 -0.15
N GLY A 2 31.14 49.22 -0.52
CA GLY A 2 30.09 48.74 0.39
C GLY A 2 29.59 47.38 -0.07
N ALA A 3 29.77 46.36 0.77
CA ALA A 3 29.33 44.99 0.48
C ALA A 3 27.87 44.81 0.93
N ALA A 4 26.99 44.54 -0.03
CA ALA A 4 25.60 44.20 0.22
C ALA A 4 25.47 42.72 0.64
N ARG A 5 24.91 42.46 1.83
CA ARG A 5 24.51 41.11 2.28
C ARG A 5 23.13 40.77 1.71
N LEU A 6 23.07 39.77 0.84
CA LEU A 6 21.83 39.14 0.39
C LEU A 6 21.36 38.12 1.45
N SER A 7 20.28 38.45 2.13
CA SER A 7 19.57 37.57 3.06
C SER A 7 18.52 36.76 2.30
N HIS A 8 18.82 35.51 1.94
CA HIS A 8 17.81 34.56 1.46
C HIS A 8 16.97 34.06 2.65
N ARG A 9 15.78 34.64 2.83
CA ARG A 9 14.70 34.05 3.63
C ARG A 9 14.02 32.97 2.79
N GLY A 10 14.32 31.70 3.06
CA GLY A 10 13.56 30.57 2.57
C GLY A 10 12.16 30.58 3.19
N HIS A 11 11.13 30.65 2.33
CA HIS A 11 9.74 30.42 2.73
C HIS A 11 9.56 28.93 3.00
N ALA A 12 9.49 28.54 4.28
CA ALA A 12 9.00 27.23 4.66
C ALA A 12 7.49 27.18 4.36
N GLY A 13 7.13 26.54 3.25
CA GLY A 13 5.74 26.26 2.90
C GLY A 13 5.11 25.39 3.96
N ASN A 14 4.08 25.90 4.62
CA ASN A 14 3.32 25.18 5.63
C ASN A 14 2.44 24.11 4.95
N VAL A 15 3.00 22.93 4.71
CA VAL A 15 2.28 21.78 4.16
C VAL A 15 1.29 21.31 5.22
N ARG A 16 0.00 21.58 5.00
CA ARG A 16 -1.08 21.08 5.84
C ARG A 16 -1.07 19.55 5.79
N ARG A 17 -0.62 18.90 6.87
CA ARG A 17 -0.81 17.47 7.09
C ARG A 17 -2.32 17.19 7.01
N GLY A 18 -2.76 16.54 5.94
CA GLY A 18 -4.13 16.05 5.85
C GLY A 18 -4.35 15.08 7.00
N ALA A 19 -5.20 15.44 7.95
CA ALA A 19 -5.55 14.55 9.05
C ALA A 19 -6.17 13.28 8.46
N LEU A 20 -5.50 12.14 8.65
CA LEU A 20 -6.11 10.83 8.45
C LEU A 20 -7.41 10.80 9.27
N CYS A 21 -8.52 10.46 8.64
CA CYS A 21 -9.81 10.34 9.31
C CYS A 21 -9.68 9.32 10.46
N ASP A 22 -10.29 9.63 11.61
CA ASP A 22 -10.08 9.03 12.94
C ASP A 22 -10.15 7.48 12.97
N GLY A 23 -10.88 6.87 12.02
CA GLY A 23 -10.95 5.41 11.86
C GLY A 23 -9.69 4.75 11.28
N SER A 24 -8.88 5.46 10.47
CA SER A 24 -7.69 4.90 9.83
C SER A 24 -6.55 4.68 10.82
N THR A 25 -6.40 5.59 11.78
CA THR A 25 -5.42 5.52 12.87
C THR A 25 -5.67 4.33 13.80
N ALA A 26 -6.94 4.04 14.13
CA ALA A 26 -7.31 2.89 14.95
C ALA A 26 -7.00 1.55 14.25
N ILE A 27 -7.17 1.46 12.93
CA ILE A 27 -6.84 0.27 12.15
C ILE A 27 -5.32 0.03 12.13
N LEU A 28 -4.53 1.09 11.92
CA LEU A 28 -3.07 0.99 11.87
C LEU A 28 -2.44 0.64 13.23
N ALA A 29 -3.04 1.10 14.33
CA ALA A 29 -2.59 0.74 15.68
C ALA A 29 -2.68 -0.77 15.97
N ASN A 30 -3.65 -1.45 15.34
CA ASN A 30 -3.86 -2.89 15.50
C ASN A 30 -3.16 -3.72 14.41
N LEU A 31 -2.37 -3.09 13.54
CA LEU A 31 -1.68 -3.79 12.46
C LEU A 31 -0.62 -4.72 13.05
N SER A 32 -0.80 -6.02 12.83
CA SER A 32 0.13 -7.06 13.27
C SER A 32 0.60 -7.84 12.05
N PRO A 33 1.91 -8.03 11.85
CA PRO A 33 2.39 -8.88 10.79
C PRO A 33 2.08 -10.34 11.12
N PRO A 34 1.90 -11.21 10.11
CA PRO A 34 1.68 -12.64 10.32
C PRO A 34 2.89 -13.36 10.94
N ALA A 35 4.08 -12.78 10.79
CA ALA A 35 5.34 -13.25 11.35
C ALA A 35 6.31 -12.06 11.52
N PRO A 36 7.37 -12.15 12.33
CA PRO A 36 8.36 -11.08 12.47
C PRO A 36 8.96 -10.63 11.13
N ALA A 37 9.10 -11.57 10.19
CA ALA A 37 9.41 -11.33 8.79
C ALA A 37 8.58 -12.26 7.89
N PHE A 38 8.17 -11.76 6.72
CA PHE A 38 7.43 -12.54 5.74
C PHE A 38 7.74 -12.08 4.31
N LEU A 39 7.54 -12.97 3.34
CA LEU A 39 7.79 -12.73 1.93
C LEU A 39 6.47 -12.64 1.17
N LEU A 40 6.32 -11.62 0.34
CA LEU A 40 5.25 -11.50 -0.65
C LEU A 40 5.82 -11.78 -2.03
N GLU A 41 5.27 -12.76 -2.73
CA GLU A 41 5.56 -12.98 -4.15
C GLU A 41 4.51 -12.25 -5.00
N LEU A 42 4.98 -11.45 -5.95
CA LEU A 42 4.11 -10.64 -6.79
C LEU A 42 3.95 -11.28 -8.18
N PRO A 43 2.77 -11.14 -8.81
CA PRO A 43 2.62 -11.41 -10.23
C PRO A 43 3.64 -10.61 -11.05
N ALA A 44 4.10 -11.19 -12.15
CA ALA A 44 4.96 -10.49 -13.09
C ALA A 44 4.29 -9.20 -13.57
N GLU A 45 5.11 -8.17 -13.76
CA GLU A 45 4.72 -6.89 -14.36
C GLU A 45 3.71 -6.06 -13.54
N LEU A 46 3.49 -6.40 -12.25
CA LEU A 46 2.50 -5.72 -11.43
C LEU A 46 2.97 -4.34 -10.95
N LEU A 47 4.19 -4.24 -10.43
CA LEU A 47 4.73 -3.03 -9.80
C LEU A 47 6.02 -2.61 -10.50
N PRO A 48 5.96 -1.60 -11.39
CA PRO A 48 7.13 -1.14 -12.13
C PRO A 48 8.06 -0.31 -11.25
N VAL A 49 9.34 -0.35 -11.56
CA VAL A 49 10.39 0.52 -11.02
C VAL A 49 11.15 1.08 -12.21
N GLU A 50 11.51 2.35 -12.14
CA GLU A 50 12.25 2.99 -13.22
C GLU A 50 13.74 2.70 -13.12
N HIS A 51 14.39 2.54 -14.27
CA HIS A 51 15.82 2.29 -14.35
C HIS A 51 16.37 2.94 -15.62
N PRO A 52 17.62 3.42 -15.62
CA PRO A 52 18.22 4.04 -16.82
C PRO A 52 18.19 3.15 -18.08
N ALA A 53 18.21 1.82 -17.93
CA ALA A 53 18.10 0.86 -19.03
C ALA A 53 16.65 0.44 -19.37
N GLY A 54 15.65 1.18 -18.89
CA GLY A 54 14.22 0.92 -19.08
C GLY A 54 13.57 0.23 -17.87
N ALA A 55 12.23 0.27 -17.83
CA ALA A 55 11.44 -0.22 -16.69
C ALA A 55 11.75 -1.69 -16.33
N ASP A 56 11.78 -1.97 -15.04
CA ASP A 56 11.80 -3.32 -14.46
C ASP A 56 10.64 -3.47 -13.47
N PHE A 57 10.45 -4.66 -12.90
CA PHE A 57 9.31 -4.94 -12.05
C PHE A 57 9.72 -5.66 -10.77
N ILE A 58 9.10 -5.25 -9.66
CA ILE A 58 9.24 -5.93 -8.38
C ILE A 58 8.74 -7.36 -8.51
N ALA A 59 9.59 -8.33 -8.19
CA ALA A 59 9.22 -9.74 -8.20
C ALA A 59 8.77 -10.23 -6.82
N ARG A 60 9.42 -9.72 -5.76
CA ARG A 60 9.22 -10.15 -4.38
C ARG A 60 9.33 -8.96 -3.45
N VAL A 61 8.73 -9.08 -2.26
CA VAL A 61 8.83 -8.08 -1.19
C VAL A 61 9.10 -8.82 0.11
N LEU A 62 10.30 -8.65 0.66
CA LEU A 62 10.61 -9.10 2.01
C LEU A 62 10.19 -8.01 2.98
N VAL A 63 9.29 -8.32 3.90
CA VAL A 63 8.75 -7.39 4.90
C VAL A 63 9.18 -7.86 6.27
N PHE A 64 9.57 -6.94 7.14
CA PHE A 64 9.91 -7.25 8.52
C PHE A 64 9.49 -6.13 9.46
N ARG A 65 9.08 -6.53 10.66
CA ARG A 65 8.81 -5.62 11.78
C ARG A 65 9.85 -5.89 12.86
N HIS A 66 10.53 -4.85 13.30
CA HIS A 66 11.59 -4.94 14.28
C HIS A 66 11.39 -3.90 15.39
N GLU A 67 12.00 -4.15 16.54
CA GLU A 67 12.07 -3.16 17.61
C GLU A 67 13.01 -2.04 17.19
N HIS A 68 12.57 -0.80 17.33
CA HIS A 68 13.37 0.38 16.98
C HIS A 68 13.27 1.39 18.11
N ARG A 69 14.40 2.01 18.47
CA ARG A 69 14.50 2.94 19.60
C ARG A 69 13.49 4.09 19.51
N ASP A 70 13.32 4.63 18.31
CA ASP A 70 12.43 5.78 18.07
C ASP A 70 10.97 5.39 17.80
N HIS A 71 10.68 4.08 17.68
CA HIS A 71 9.34 3.56 17.41
C HIS A 71 8.99 2.46 18.42
N PRO A 72 8.48 2.81 19.62
CA PRO A 72 8.17 1.84 20.68
C PRO A 72 7.08 0.83 20.29
N ALA A 73 6.23 1.18 19.32
CA ALA A 73 5.27 0.24 18.72
C ALA A 73 5.91 -0.73 17.70
N GLY A 74 7.23 -0.69 17.52
CA GLY A 74 7.96 -1.37 16.46
C GLY A 74 8.00 -0.56 15.16
N ALA A 75 9.07 -0.74 14.41
CA ALA A 75 9.25 -0.18 13.09
C ALA A 75 9.09 -1.25 12.01
N TRP A 76 8.56 -0.82 10.87
CA TRP A 76 8.44 -1.58 9.66
C TRP A 76 9.60 -1.29 8.73
N ALA A 77 9.94 -2.31 7.96
CA ALA A 77 10.90 -2.22 6.89
C ALA A 77 10.53 -3.21 5.80
N TYR A 78 10.92 -2.90 4.57
CA TYR A 78 10.80 -3.83 3.46
C TYR A 78 11.95 -3.67 2.47
N VAL A 79 12.19 -4.74 1.74
CA VAL A 79 13.13 -4.81 0.62
C VAL A 79 12.40 -5.45 -0.55
N ALA A 80 12.31 -4.75 -1.66
CA ALA A 80 11.56 -5.13 -2.84
C ALA A 80 12.50 -5.21 -4.05
N PRO A 81 13.13 -6.38 -4.29
CA PRO A 81 14.00 -6.56 -5.44
C PRO A 81 13.22 -6.77 -6.74
N THR A 82 13.76 -6.23 -7.83
CA THR A 82 13.42 -6.56 -9.20
C THR A 82 14.25 -7.76 -9.68
N LYS A 83 13.99 -8.22 -10.92
CA LYS A 83 14.79 -9.30 -11.52
C LYS A 83 16.21 -8.88 -11.90
N ARG A 84 16.43 -7.59 -12.16
CA ARG A 84 17.75 -7.02 -12.52
C ARG A 84 18.52 -6.48 -11.32
N ALA A 85 18.23 -6.99 -10.11
CA ALA A 85 18.87 -6.61 -8.85
C ALA A 85 18.66 -5.15 -8.40
N LEU A 86 17.74 -4.40 -9.02
CA LEU A 86 17.31 -3.12 -8.47
C LEU A 86 16.45 -3.38 -7.26
N THR A 87 16.64 -2.56 -6.24
CA THR A 87 15.99 -2.80 -4.96
C THR A 87 15.38 -1.51 -4.46
N LEU A 88 14.05 -1.49 -4.42
CA LEU A 88 13.32 -0.47 -3.69
C LEU A 88 13.20 -0.93 -2.24
N TRP A 89 13.60 -0.10 -1.28
CA TRP A 89 13.59 -0.49 0.12
C TRP A 89 13.14 0.66 1.00
N ARG A 90 12.71 0.31 2.20
CA ARG A 90 12.37 1.28 3.24
C ARG A 90 12.69 0.69 4.60
N PHE A 91 13.19 1.51 5.51
CA PHE A 91 13.55 1.07 6.85
C PHE A 91 13.07 2.06 7.91
N GLY A 92 12.77 1.55 9.11
CA GLY A 92 12.52 2.39 10.27
C GLY A 92 11.25 3.23 10.19
N VAL A 93 10.19 2.77 9.52
CA VAL A 93 8.93 3.52 9.42
C VAL A 93 7.86 2.97 10.35
N ASP A 94 7.02 3.83 10.92
CA ASP A 94 5.83 3.37 11.63
C ASP A 94 4.77 2.82 10.65
N ALA A 95 3.69 2.23 11.18
CA ALA A 95 2.63 1.66 10.34
C ALA A 95 1.94 2.71 9.46
N ALA A 96 1.88 3.98 9.90
CA ALA A 96 1.33 5.07 9.10
C ALA A 96 2.26 5.45 7.96
N GLY A 97 3.58 5.39 8.18
CA GLY A 97 4.61 5.65 7.20
C GLY A 97 4.67 4.63 6.08
N LEU A 98 4.10 3.42 6.26
CA LEU A 98 3.87 2.50 5.13
C LEU A 98 2.87 3.09 4.14
N LEU A 99 1.83 3.79 4.60
CA LEU A 99 0.87 4.46 3.73
C LEU A 99 1.41 5.83 3.29
N PRO A 100 1.04 6.32 2.09
CA PRO A 100 1.44 7.64 1.66
C PRO A 100 0.87 8.71 2.61
N ALA A 101 1.68 9.68 3.04
CA ALA A 101 1.23 10.87 3.76
C ALA A 101 1.03 12.10 2.83
N ALA A 102 1.06 11.91 1.50
CA ALA A 102 1.96 12.65 0.60
C ALA A 102 3.42 12.32 0.97
N LEU A 103 4.30 12.04 0.02
CA LEU A 103 5.71 11.75 0.33
C LEU A 103 6.31 12.94 1.08
N ALA A 104 6.34 12.89 2.41
CA ALA A 104 7.05 13.87 3.19
C ALA A 104 8.54 13.68 2.88
N GLU A 105 9.22 14.78 2.56
CA GLU A 105 10.63 14.91 2.12
C GLU A 105 11.67 14.25 3.05
N SER A 106 11.24 13.71 4.18
CA SER A 106 12.11 13.08 5.17
C SER A 106 12.24 11.57 4.91
N ILE A 107 12.83 11.20 3.79
CA ILE A 107 13.62 9.96 3.70
C ILE A 107 15.01 10.29 4.26
N ALA A 108 15.07 10.69 5.53
CA ALA A 108 16.26 11.31 6.11
C ALA A 108 17.40 10.31 6.44
N ASN A 109 17.22 9.01 6.17
CA ASN A 109 18.20 7.98 6.49
C ASN A 109 18.42 6.96 5.35
N GLU A 110 18.30 7.39 4.09
CA GLU A 110 18.81 6.61 2.96
C GLU A 110 20.33 6.74 2.89
N ALA A 111 21.03 5.90 3.64
CA ALA A 111 22.39 5.50 3.30
C ALA A 111 22.35 4.57 2.08
N ALA A 112 21.84 5.06 0.94
CA ALA A 112 21.96 4.34 -0.31
C ALA A 112 23.44 4.37 -0.72
N SER A 113 24.08 3.20 -0.84
CA SER A 113 25.44 3.10 -1.37
C SER A 113 25.56 3.61 -2.82
N PHE A 114 24.44 3.85 -3.51
CA PHE A 114 24.37 4.44 -4.84
C PHE A 114 23.11 5.33 -4.94
N PRO A 115 23.23 6.67 -4.89
CA PRO A 115 22.08 7.55 -5.00
C PRO A 115 21.54 7.51 -6.43
N MET A 116 20.42 6.82 -6.62
CA MET A 116 19.58 6.97 -7.81
C MET A 116 18.47 7.97 -7.48
N GLU A 117 18.10 8.81 -8.45
CA GLU A 117 16.96 9.71 -8.31
C GLU A 117 15.68 8.88 -8.21
N ILE A 118 14.89 9.12 -7.16
CA ILE A 118 13.58 8.49 -6.99
C ILE A 118 12.62 9.15 -7.95
N THR A 119 12.06 8.39 -8.90
CA THR A 119 11.13 8.94 -9.88
C THR A 119 9.69 8.92 -9.36
N ASP A 120 8.78 9.61 -10.07
CA ASP A 120 7.35 9.58 -9.78
C ASP A 120 6.77 8.15 -9.82
N ILE A 121 7.32 7.28 -10.68
CA ILE A 121 6.92 5.88 -10.78
C ILE A 121 7.34 5.14 -9.51
N ASP A 122 8.57 5.35 -9.04
CA ASP A 122 9.09 4.72 -7.83
C ASP A 122 8.28 5.14 -6.60
N ALA A 123 7.93 6.42 -6.49
CA ALA A 123 7.10 6.96 -5.42
C ALA A 123 5.67 6.35 -5.41
N ARG A 124 5.06 6.16 -6.59
CA ARG A 124 3.76 5.46 -6.72
C ARG A 124 3.88 3.99 -6.37
N THR A 125 4.96 3.33 -6.79
CA THR A 125 5.21 1.92 -6.48
C THR A 125 5.44 1.71 -4.99
N ALA A 126 6.21 2.57 -4.32
CA ALA A 126 6.39 2.56 -2.87
C ALA A 126 5.05 2.71 -2.14
N THR A 127 4.17 3.59 -2.63
CA THR A 127 2.81 3.78 -2.11
C THR A 127 1.96 2.51 -2.26
N MET A 128 2.02 1.86 -3.42
CA MET A 128 1.27 0.61 -3.68
C MET A 128 1.80 -0.55 -2.84
N LEU A 129 3.12 -0.65 -2.66
CA LEU A 129 3.75 -1.63 -1.76
C LEU A 129 3.27 -1.44 -0.32
N GLY A 130 3.27 -0.20 0.17
CA GLY A 130 2.75 0.13 1.49
C GLY A 130 1.32 -0.34 1.71
N ARG A 131 0.43 -0.04 0.75
CA ARG A 131 -0.96 -0.50 0.77
C ARG A 131 -1.08 -2.02 0.74
N LEU A 132 -0.29 -2.68 -0.10
CA LEU A 132 -0.27 -4.15 -0.19
C LEU A 132 0.14 -4.78 1.14
N ILE A 133 1.20 -4.26 1.77
CA ILE A 133 1.69 -4.74 3.07
C ILE A 133 0.60 -4.59 4.14
N VAL A 134 0.03 -3.38 4.27
CA VAL A 134 -1.03 -3.12 5.26
C VAL A 134 -2.23 -4.04 5.02
N ASN A 135 -2.72 -4.14 3.79
CA ASN A 135 -3.87 -4.99 3.47
C ASN A 135 -3.57 -6.46 3.73
N THR A 136 -2.36 -6.92 3.45
CA THR A 136 -1.96 -8.31 3.72
C THR A 136 -1.96 -8.58 5.22
N CYS A 137 -1.35 -7.71 6.03
CA CYS A 137 -1.34 -7.84 7.48
C CYS A 137 -2.77 -7.84 8.04
N LEU A 138 -3.62 -6.90 7.62
CA LEU A 138 -5.03 -6.86 8.06
C LEU A 138 -5.80 -8.14 7.69
N ALA A 139 -5.60 -8.64 6.47
CA ALA A 139 -6.26 -9.86 6.04
C ALA A 139 -5.74 -11.10 6.78
N MET A 140 -4.51 -11.05 7.28
CA MET A 140 -3.89 -12.12 8.07
C MET A 140 -4.20 -12.03 9.57
N THR A 141 -4.59 -10.85 10.08
CA THR A 141 -5.04 -10.68 11.47
C THR A 141 -6.38 -11.38 11.73
N ASN A 142 -7.23 -11.54 10.71
CA ASN A 142 -8.51 -12.23 10.85
C ASN A 142 -8.33 -13.75 10.69
N SER A 143 -8.26 -14.46 11.81
CA SER A 143 -8.10 -15.92 11.86
C SER A 143 -9.22 -16.68 11.14
N ASP A 144 -10.41 -16.10 10.99
CA ASP A 144 -11.54 -16.75 10.32
C ASP A 144 -11.35 -16.81 8.79
N VAL A 145 -10.49 -15.93 8.25
CA VAL A 145 -10.21 -15.82 6.82
C VAL A 145 -8.93 -16.59 6.46
N VAL A 146 -8.01 -16.78 7.41
CA VAL A 146 -6.72 -17.43 7.17
C VAL A 146 -6.83 -18.94 7.31
N LYS A 147 -6.56 -19.67 6.22
CA LYS A 147 -6.43 -21.13 6.24
C LYS A 147 -4.96 -21.51 6.23
N VAL A 148 -4.53 -22.26 7.25
CA VAL A 148 -3.21 -22.86 7.30
C VAL A 148 -3.20 -24.11 6.41
N ARG A 149 -2.25 -24.20 5.47
CA ARG A 149 -1.98 -25.44 4.70
C ARG A 149 -0.49 -25.77 4.80
N GLY A 150 -0.15 -26.71 5.69
CA GLY A 150 1.26 -26.97 6.04
C GLY A 150 1.88 -25.77 6.73
N ASN A 151 3.08 -25.34 6.29
CA ASN A 151 3.79 -24.17 6.82
C ASN A 151 3.46 -22.86 6.07
N VAL A 152 2.42 -22.86 5.24
CA VAL A 152 2.01 -21.71 4.42
C VAL A 152 0.63 -21.23 4.83
N PHE A 153 0.51 -19.93 5.11
CA PHE A 153 -0.74 -19.28 5.45
C PHE A 153 -1.40 -18.74 4.18
N HIS A 154 -2.67 -19.08 3.96
CA HIS A 154 -3.46 -18.60 2.82
C HIS A 154 -4.57 -17.68 3.31
N VAL A 155 -4.67 -16.47 2.75
CA VAL A 155 -5.78 -15.56 2.99
C VAL A 155 -6.97 -15.94 2.10
N GLY A 156 -8.06 -16.43 2.69
CA GLY A 156 -9.40 -16.49 2.10
C GLY A 156 -9.63 -17.47 0.94
N ARG A 157 -10.85 -17.41 0.37
CA ARG A 157 -11.16 -18.02 -0.93
C ARG A 157 -10.35 -17.28 -2.00
N ARG A 158 -9.70 -18.03 -2.89
CA ARG A 158 -9.00 -17.51 -4.07
C ARG A 158 -9.99 -16.66 -4.87
N THR A 159 -9.89 -15.34 -4.73
CA THR A 159 -10.62 -14.41 -5.57
C THR A 159 -9.66 -14.06 -6.69
N GLU A 160 -9.83 -14.68 -7.85
CA GLU A 160 -9.02 -14.35 -9.02
C GLU A 160 -9.51 -13.05 -9.64
N ALA A 161 -9.18 -11.92 -9.02
CA ALA A 161 -9.33 -10.63 -9.66
C ALA A 161 -8.03 -10.30 -10.39
N ASP A 162 -8.04 -10.31 -11.72
CA ASP A 162 -6.91 -9.78 -12.50
C ASP A 162 -6.94 -8.25 -12.43
N LEU A 163 -6.19 -7.69 -11.47
CA LEU A 163 -6.07 -6.25 -11.26
C LEU A 163 -4.85 -5.66 -11.97
N ARG A 164 -4.07 -6.45 -12.73
CA ARG A 164 -2.82 -6.00 -13.34
C ARG A 164 -3.02 -4.76 -14.22
N GLN A 165 -4.09 -4.76 -15.02
CA GLN A 165 -4.41 -3.62 -15.88
C GLN A 165 -4.76 -2.36 -15.08
N ALA A 166 -5.56 -2.49 -14.02
CA ALA A 166 -5.96 -1.36 -13.18
C ALA A 166 -4.77 -0.77 -12.40
N VAL A 167 -3.89 -1.63 -11.87
CA VAL A 167 -2.66 -1.21 -11.20
C VAL A 167 -1.70 -0.55 -12.19
N SER A 168 -1.49 -1.15 -13.36
CA SER A 168 -0.64 -0.60 -14.42
C SER A 168 -1.13 0.78 -14.89
N ALA A 169 -2.44 0.95 -15.08
CA ALA A 169 -3.06 2.24 -15.44
C ALA A 169 -2.83 3.30 -14.34
N TYR A 170 -3.05 2.95 -13.07
CA TYR A 170 -2.76 3.85 -11.95
C TYR A 170 -1.28 4.26 -11.89
N CYS A 171 -0.36 3.31 -12.07
CA CYS A 171 1.08 3.60 -12.12
C CYS A 171 1.44 4.58 -13.25
N ARG A 172 0.80 4.48 -14.42
CA ARG A 172 0.98 5.40 -15.55
C ARG A 172 0.32 6.77 -15.35
N GLY A 173 -0.52 6.93 -14.33
CA GLY A 173 -1.23 8.18 -14.04
C GLY A 173 -2.59 8.29 -14.73
N ASP A 174 -3.10 7.19 -15.27
CA ASP A 174 -4.44 7.15 -15.83
C ASP A 174 -5.48 7.25 -14.71
N SER A 175 -6.34 8.27 -14.77
CA SER A 175 -7.38 8.54 -13.78
C SER A 175 -8.72 7.88 -14.10
N ARG A 176 -8.83 7.15 -15.23
CA ARG A 176 -10.08 6.51 -15.65
C ARG A 176 -10.22 5.12 -15.02
N SER A 177 -11.30 4.91 -14.26
CA SER A 177 -11.76 3.56 -13.93
C SER A 177 -11.99 2.79 -15.23
N PRO A 178 -11.41 1.59 -15.41
CA PRO A 178 -11.64 0.82 -16.61
C PRO A 178 -13.14 0.50 -16.75
N ALA A 179 -13.65 0.44 -17.99
CA ALA A 179 -15.06 0.18 -18.31
C ALA A 179 -15.53 -1.26 -17.98
N THR A 180 -14.62 -2.07 -17.43
CA THR A 180 -14.85 -3.39 -16.88
C THR A 180 -15.35 -3.27 -15.45
N GLY A 181 -16.19 -4.20 -15.01
CA GLY A 181 -16.83 -4.13 -13.69
C GLY A 181 -15.89 -3.76 -12.54
N THR A 182 -16.47 -3.16 -11.50
CA THR A 182 -15.72 -2.76 -10.32
C THR A 182 -15.80 -3.85 -9.28
N TRP A 183 -14.65 -4.35 -8.82
CA TRP A 183 -14.60 -5.13 -7.59
C TRP A 183 -14.98 -4.23 -6.42
N VAL A 184 -16.10 -4.53 -5.78
CA VAL A 184 -16.53 -3.84 -4.57
C VAL A 184 -15.96 -4.62 -3.40
N SER A 185 -15.03 -4.01 -2.67
CA SER A 185 -14.47 -4.59 -1.45
C SER A 185 -15.56 -4.79 -0.39
N SER A 186 -15.30 -5.69 0.54
CA SER A 186 -16.17 -5.83 1.70
C SER A 186 -16.28 -4.52 2.45
N HIS A 187 -17.49 -4.19 2.90
CA HIS A 187 -17.73 -3.03 3.73
C HIS A 187 -18.97 -3.24 4.58
N TRP A 188 -19.02 -2.55 5.71
CA TRP A 188 -20.23 -2.46 6.50
C TRP A 188 -21.15 -1.39 5.89
N LYS A 189 -22.44 -1.71 5.78
CA LYS A 189 -23.45 -0.79 5.27
C LYS A 189 -24.67 -0.80 6.16
N THR A 190 -25.18 0.39 6.46
CA THR A 190 -26.48 0.54 7.13
C THR A 190 -27.59 0.34 6.09
N GLN A 191 -28.33 -0.76 6.19
CA GLN A 191 -29.44 -1.06 5.29
C GLN A 191 -30.79 -0.73 5.95
N PRO A 192 -31.71 -0.04 5.23
CA PRO A 192 -33.09 0.12 5.67
C PRO A 192 -33.80 -1.23 5.82
N TYR A 193 -34.63 -1.38 6.85
CA TYR A 193 -35.50 -2.55 7.01
C TYR A 193 -36.76 -2.23 7.85
N GLY A 194 -37.65 -3.22 8.00
CA GLY A 194 -38.89 -3.10 8.77
C GLY A 194 -40.04 -2.40 8.02
N PRO A 195 -41.22 -2.26 8.64
CA PRO A 195 -42.37 -1.58 8.04
C PRO A 195 -41.98 -0.17 7.57
N GLY A 196 -42.19 0.12 6.29
CA GLY A 196 -41.85 1.42 5.71
C GLY A 196 -40.36 1.77 5.68
N ASN A 197 -39.45 0.80 5.81
CA ASN A 197 -38.00 1.05 5.86
C ASN A 197 -37.58 1.98 7.01
N ALA A 198 -38.37 2.04 8.09
CA ALA A 198 -38.15 2.95 9.22
C ALA A 198 -36.93 2.56 10.07
N LEU A 199 -36.54 1.28 10.06
CA LEU A 199 -35.42 0.78 10.86
C LEU A 199 -34.13 0.73 10.04
N ARG A 200 -33.00 0.67 10.73
CA ARG A 200 -31.65 0.60 10.16
C ARG A 200 -30.89 -0.56 10.81
N LYS A 201 -30.35 -1.47 9.99
CA LYS A 201 -29.49 -2.55 10.47
C LYS A 201 -28.12 -2.45 9.81
N TRP A 202 -27.07 -2.72 10.58
CA TRP A 202 -25.74 -2.91 10.03
C TRP A 202 -25.67 -4.28 9.38
N ILE A 203 -25.30 -4.31 8.10
CA ILE A 203 -24.99 -5.54 7.39
C ILE A 203 -23.59 -5.48 6.84
N PHE A 204 -22.90 -6.60 6.91
CA PHE A 204 -21.64 -6.80 6.22
C PHE A 204 -21.94 -7.16 4.77
N ILE A 205 -21.43 -6.37 3.84
CA ILE A 205 -21.50 -6.67 2.42
C ILE A 205 -20.25 -7.47 2.07
N GLU A 206 -20.45 -8.74 1.70
CA GLU A 206 -19.36 -9.55 1.17
C GLU A 206 -18.84 -8.94 -0.14
N PRO A 207 -17.54 -9.10 -0.47
CA PRO A 207 -16.99 -8.58 -1.69
C PRO A 207 -17.73 -9.13 -2.92
N TYR A 208 -18.03 -8.26 -3.88
CA TYR A 208 -18.72 -8.68 -5.11
C TYR A 208 -18.23 -7.89 -6.31
N TRP A 209 -18.35 -8.50 -7.48
CA TRP A 209 -18.09 -7.84 -8.75
C TRP A 209 -19.33 -7.07 -9.21
N ARG A 210 -19.18 -5.78 -9.48
CA ARG A 210 -20.23 -4.92 -10.03
C ARG A 210 -19.94 -4.63 -11.50
N GLY A 211 -20.59 -5.36 -12.41
CA GLY A 211 -20.46 -5.16 -13.86
C GLY A 211 -20.86 -6.39 -14.67
N SER A 212 -20.74 -6.33 -16.00
CA SER A 212 -21.15 -7.44 -16.87
C SER A 212 -20.29 -8.69 -16.63
N ARG A 213 -20.92 -9.87 -16.64
CA ARG A 213 -20.34 -11.18 -16.28
C ARG A 213 -19.37 -11.78 -17.30
N ARG A 214 -19.02 -11.07 -18.39
CA ARG A 214 -18.35 -11.65 -19.57
C ARG A 214 -16.91 -12.16 -19.35
N PHE A 215 -16.36 -12.08 -18.15
CA PHE A 215 -14.96 -12.47 -17.86
C PHE A 215 -14.81 -13.79 -17.09
N TRP A 216 -15.89 -14.53 -16.82
CA TRP A 216 -15.85 -15.80 -16.10
C TRP A 216 -16.38 -16.96 -16.98
N SER A 217 -15.75 -17.17 -18.13
CA SER A 217 -15.87 -18.41 -18.89
C SER A 217 -14.50 -18.79 -19.42
N SER A 218 -14.12 -20.05 -19.13
CA SER A 218 -12.89 -20.80 -19.41
C SER A 218 -11.62 -20.31 -18.70
#